data_AF-K1TJS1-F1
#
_entry.id   AF-K1TJS1-F1
#
_cell.length_a   1.000
_cell.length_b   1.000
_cell.length_c   1.000
_cell.angle_alpha   90.00
_cell.angle_beta   90.00
_cell.angle_gamma   90.00
#
_symmetry.space_group_name_H-M   'P 1'
#
loop_
_entity.id
_entity.type
_entity.pdbx_description
1 polymer ?
#
loop_
_entity_poly.entity_id
_entity_poly.type
_entity_poly.pdbx_seq_one_letter_code
_entity_poly.pdbx_strand_id
1 'polypeptide(L)' 'MKQQLEPLFTPWKIGNCQIKNRIVLTSMGGTNLLGWMEVNHFDKDGAKFILEVAKNNCGLVL' A
#
# COMPACT_ATOMS: atom_id res chain seq x y z
N MET A 1 13.33 -12.77 -13.98
CA MET A 1 12.48 -11.57 -13.83
C MET A 1 12.33 -10.92 -15.20
N LYS A 2 11.14 -10.45 -15.61
CA LYS A 2 11.00 -9.81 -16.92
C LYS A 2 11.68 -8.44 -16.86
N GLN A 3 12.67 -8.18 -17.72
CA GLN A 3 13.48 -6.94 -17.69
C GLN A 3 12.63 -5.67 -17.76
N GLN A 4 11.49 -5.72 -18.46
CA GLN A 4 10.52 -4.62 -18.52
C GLN A 4 9.92 -4.20 -17.16
N LEU A 5 10.03 -5.04 -16.13
CA LEU A 5 9.50 -4.78 -14.79
C LEU A 5 10.53 -4.15 -13.85
N GLU A 6 11.82 -4.12 -14.21
CA GLU A 6 12.89 -3.53 -13.39
C GLU A 6 12.57 -2.10 -12.89
N PRO A 7 11.95 -1.20 -13.70
CA PRO A 7 11.59 0.13 -13.21
C PRO A 7 10.69 0.12 -11.96
N LEU A 8 9.84 -0.91 -11.78
CA LEU A 8 8.95 -1.02 -10.62
C LEU A 8 9.71 -1.15 -9.30
N PHE A 9 10.95 -1.65 -9.32
CA PHE A 9 11.76 -1.93 -8.13
C PHE A 9 12.76 -0.82 -7.83
N THR A 10 12.70 0.30 -8.56
CA THR A 10 13.58 1.45 -8.36
C THR A 10 13.01 2.43 -7.33
N PRO A 11 13.83 2.99 -6.43
CA PRO A 11 13.40 4.03 -5.50
C PRO A 11 12.91 5.30 -6.21
N TRP A 12 12.05 6.07 -5.54
CA TRP A 12 11.53 7.35 -6.02
C TRP A 12 11.13 8.25 -4.84
N LYS A 13 10.98 9.55 -5.09
CA LYS A 13 10.66 10.56 -4.06
C LYS A 13 9.32 11.20 -4.38
N ILE A 14 8.43 11.28 -3.38
CA ILE A 14 7.14 11.98 -3.46
C ILE A 14 7.14 13.07 -2.38
N GLY A 15 7.13 14.34 -2.78
CA GLY A 15 7.30 15.46 -1.86
C GLY A 15 8.63 15.32 -1.10
N ASN A 16 8.57 15.21 0.24
CA ASN A 16 9.73 14.99 1.10
C ASN A 16 9.94 13.52 1.52
N CYS A 17 9.11 12.59 1.04
CA CYS A 17 9.20 11.18 1.41
C CYS A 17 9.99 10.37 0.36
N GLN A 18 10.96 9.58 0.82
CA GLN A 18 11.67 8.61 -0.01
C GLN A 18 10.92 7.27 0.02
N ILE A 19 10.54 6.77 -1.15
CA ILE A 19 9.83 5.51 -1.31
C ILE A 19 10.77 4.49 -1.95
N LYS A 20 10.79 3.27 -1.42
CA LYS A 20 11.74 2.21 -1.77
C LYS A 20 11.52 1.58 -3.16
N ASN A 21 10.29 1.61 -3.67
CA ASN A 21 9.92 1.08 -4.99
C ASN A 21 8.61 1.72 -5.48
N ARG A 22 8.19 1.40 -6.71
CA ARG A 22 7.02 2.00 -7.37
C ARG A 22 5.77 1.13 -7.28
N ILE A 23 5.72 0.21 -6.32
CA ILE A 23 4.55 -0.64 -6.07
C ILE A 23 3.66 0.07 -5.05
N VAL A 24 2.41 0.33 -5.43
CA VAL A 24 1.45 1.10 -4.62
C VAL A 24 0.19 0.26 -4.41
N LEU A 25 -0.25 0.16 -3.16
CA LEU A 25 -1.62 -0.26 -2.85
C LEU A 25 -2.49 0.99 -2.82
N THR A 26 -3.42 1.10 -3.75
CA THR A 26 -4.33 2.25 -3.85
C THR A 26 -5.51 2.10 -2.90
N SER A 27 -6.15 3.22 -2.56
CA SER A 27 -7.38 3.24 -1.77
C SER A 27 -8.46 2.38 -2.41
N MET A 28 -8.99 1.40 -1.69
CA MET A 28 -9.98 0.44 -2.22
C MET A 28 -11.35 0.57 -1.54
N GLY A 29 -12.01 1.72 -1.58
CA GLY A 29 -13.25 1.96 -0.79
C GLY A 29 -14.38 0.93 -0.95
N GLY A 30 -14.45 0.17 -2.06
CA GLY A 30 -15.47 -0.87 -2.29
C GLY A 30 -15.09 -2.29 -1.85
N THR A 31 -13.81 -2.56 -1.55
CA THR A 31 -13.29 -3.89 -1.21
C THR A 31 -12.28 -3.87 -0.07
N ASN A 32 -12.03 -2.69 0.50
CA ASN A 32 -11.18 -2.50 1.66
C ASN A 32 -11.96 -2.95 2.89
N LEU A 33 -11.26 -3.65 3.79
CA LEU A 33 -11.77 -3.92 5.13
C LEU A 33 -12.16 -2.59 5.78
N LEU A 34 -11.37 -1.54 5.56
CA LEU A 34 -11.68 -0.18 6.00
C LEU A 34 -12.83 0.43 5.19
N GLY A 35 -14.07 0.31 5.67
CA GLY A 35 -15.11 1.28 5.31
C GLY A 35 -16.35 0.78 4.58
N TRP A 36 -16.75 -0.48 4.75
CA TRP A 36 -18.14 -0.85 4.41
C TRP A 36 -19.02 -0.90 5.66
N MET A 37 -20.00 0.01 5.69
CA MET A 37 -21.17 0.09 6.59
C MET A 37 -20.99 0.59 8.04
N GLU A 38 -19.79 0.82 8.56
CA GLU A 38 -19.62 1.30 9.94
C GLU A 38 -18.93 2.66 10.07
N VAL A 39 -19.43 3.47 11.01
CA VAL A 39 -18.85 4.76 11.38
C VAL A 39 -17.60 4.49 12.23
N ASN A 40 -16.42 4.71 11.63
CA ASN A 40 -15.07 4.48 12.18
C ASN A 40 -14.57 3.02 12.08
N HIS A 41 -14.19 2.61 10.86
CA HIS A 41 -13.74 1.26 10.55
C HIS A 41 -12.21 1.18 10.46
N PHE A 42 -11.48 1.57 11.50
CA PHE A 42 -10.08 1.18 11.67
C PHE A 42 -9.97 0.30 12.90
N ASP A 43 -10.07 -1.00 12.68
CA ASP A 43 -10.02 -2.02 13.71
C ASP A 43 -8.70 -2.81 13.64
N LYS A 44 -8.60 -3.89 14.43
CA LYS A 44 -7.40 -4.71 14.48
C LYS A 44 -7.11 -5.42 13.15
N ASP A 45 -8.14 -5.81 12.41
CA ASP A 45 -7.98 -6.54 11.15
C ASP A 45 -7.56 -5.60 10.02
N GLY A 46 -8.13 -4.40 9.96
CA GLY A 46 -7.67 -3.32 9.09
C GLY A 46 -6.22 -2.91 9.36
N ALA A 47 -5.84 -2.79 10.63
CA ALA A 47 -4.45 -2.52 11.02
C ALA A 47 -3.50 -3.65 10.61
N LYS A 48 -3.91 -4.91 10.82
CA LYS A 48 -3.14 -6.08 10.44
C LYS A 48 -2.96 -6.17 8.92
N PHE A 49 -4.02 -5.89 8.16
CA PHE A 49 -3.96 -5.86 6.70
C PHE A 49 -2.90 -4.86 6.19
N ILE A 50 -2.95 -3.60 6.64
CA ILE A 50 -1.98 -2.57 6.23
C ILE A 50 -0.56 -2.98 6.62
N LEU A 51 -0.36 -3.52 7.83
CA LEU A 51 0.94 -3.97 8.29
C LEU A 51 1.50 -5.11 7.42
N GLU A 52 0.67 -6.10 7.09
CA GLU A 52 1.09 -7.21 6.22
C GLU A 52 1.45 -6.73 4.81
N VAL A 53 0.69 -5.80 4.22
CA VAL A 53 1.03 -5.19 2.93
C VAL A 53 2.39 -4.47 3.00
N ALA A 54 2.62 -3.69 4.07
CA ALA A 54 3.88 -2.97 4.25
C ALA A 54 5.09 -3.91 4.41
N LYS A 55 4.92 -5.02 5.15
CA LYS A 55 5.95 -6.07 5.30
C LYS A 55 6.29 -6.76 3.98
N ASN A 56 5.33 -6.91 3.07
CA ASN A 56 5.50 -7.54 1.76
C ASN A 56 6.06 -6.60 0.68
N ASN A 57 6.89 -5.66 1.10
CA ASN A 57 7.64 -4.76 0.24
C ASN A 57 6.79 -3.81 -0.64
N CYS A 58 5.55 -3.51 -0.27
CA CYS A 58 4.82 -2.40 -0.90
C CYS A 58 5.55 -1.08 -0.62
N GLY A 59 5.71 -0.24 -1.64
CA GLY A 59 6.39 1.05 -1.53
C GLY A 59 5.53 2.09 -0.82
N LEU A 60 4.25 2.16 -1.20
CA LEU A 60 3.28 3.12 -0.67
C LEU A 60 1.92 2.45 -0.48
N VAL A 61 1.28 2.68 0.66
CA VAL A 61 -0.09 2.25 0.97
C VAL A 61 -0.93 3.51 1.17
N LEU A 62 -2.06 3.61 0.46
CA LEU A 62 -3.01 4.72 0.50
C LEU A 62 -4.29 4.35 1.24
#